data_AF-A0A7J3DP69-F1
#
_entry.id   AF-A0A7J3DP69-F1
#
_cell.length_a   1.000
_cell.length_b   1.000
_cell.length_c   1.000
_cell.angle_alpha   90.00
_cell.angle_beta   90.00
_cell.angle_gamma   90.00
#
_symmetry.space_group_name_H-M   'P 1'
#
loop_
_entity.id
_entity.type
_entity.pdbx_description
1 polymer ?
#
loop_
_entity_poly.entity_id
_entity_poly.type
_entity_poly.pdbx_seq_one_letter_code
_entity_poly.pdbx_strand_id
1 'polypeptide(L)'
;MSFYEKLFEAISSLPYYETLSSLIGEPFVKILIFVLGLLIYGIIVWEFYSTLSKRDLFKVNLKPYMSKKQMLGEIIAFILKYTFLFPIYTFIWFLILSLFILFLSKSLVLEEILLVSIGLISFTRAAAYYKEELAADIAKIIPLSLLAIFITDPAFFSFESTIKKLDAFISSFPGILKFLLFTIALEWILRILYAAKLGITRKKNFSY
;
A
#
# COMPACT_ATOMS: atom_id res chain seq x y z
N MET A 1 25.55 7.42 15.22
CA MET A 1 24.29 7.74 15.92
C MET A 1 23.22 6.80 15.40
N SER A 2 22.63 5.99 16.27
CA SER A 2 21.58 5.03 15.89
C SER A 2 20.29 5.76 15.48
N PHE A 3 19.40 5.09 14.75
CA PHE A 3 18.10 5.69 14.38
C PHE A 3 17.31 6.14 15.61
N TYR A 4 17.38 5.39 16.71
CA TYR A 4 16.69 5.69 17.96
C TYR A 4 17.26 6.93 18.66
N GLU A 5 18.57 7.12 18.63
CA GLU A 5 19.19 8.33 19.20
C GLU A 5 18.70 9.59 18.49
N LYS A 6 18.69 9.59 17.14
CA LYS A 6 18.18 10.73 16.37
C LYS A 6 16.68 10.94 16.54
N LEU A 7 15.90 9.86 16.57
CA LEU A 7 14.46 9.93 16.79
C LEU A 7 14.17 10.51 18.18
N PHE A 8 14.87 10.02 19.21
CA PHE A 8 14.71 10.49 20.56
C PHE A 8 15.15 11.94 20.72
N GLU A 9 16.27 12.34 20.12
CA GLU A 9 16.70 13.73 20.07
C GLU A 9 15.61 14.63 19.46
N ALA A 10 15.07 14.25 18.30
CA ALA A 10 13.99 14.97 17.65
C ALA A 10 12.73 15.07 18.55
N ILE A 11 12.36 13.99 19.24
CA ILE A 11 11.19 14.02 20.13
C ILE A 11 11.44 14.85 21.39
N SER A 12 12.64 14.76 21.96
CA SER A 12 13.04 15.53 23.14
C SER A 12 13.06 17.04 22.88
N SER A 13 13.20 17.44 21.61
CA SER A 13 13.11 18.83 21.18
C SER A 13 11.68 19.40 21.12
N LEU A 14 10.64 18.57 21.31
CA LEU A 14 9.25 19.03 21.25
C LEU A 14 8.91 19.91 22.47
N PRO A 15 8.13 21.00 22.30
CA PRO A 15 7.88 21.99 23.37
C PRO A 15 7.25 21.42 24.64
N TYR A 16 6.56 20.28 24.53
CA TYR A 16 5.80 19.67 25.61
C TYR A 16 6.55 18.52 26.28
N TYR A 17 7.73 18.12 25.77
CA TYR A 17 8.46 16.96 26.28
C TYR A 17 8.88 17.16 27.74
N GLU A 18 9.46 18.31 28.07
CA GLU A 18 9.92 18.62 29.43
C GLU A 18 8.76 18.60 30.43
N THR A 19 7.66 19.28 30.10
CA THR A 19 6.44 19.29 30.92
C THR A 19 5.88 17.88 31.15
N LEU A 20 5.75 17.07 30.10
CA LEU A 20 5.27 15.70 30.23
C LEU A 20 6.23 14.84 31.07
N SER A 21 7.54 14.98 30.85
CA SER A 21 8.57 14.23 31.57
C SER A 21 8.59 14.54 33.06
N SER A 22 8.31 15.79 33.45
CA SER A 22 8.21 16.19 34.85
C SER A 22 6.97 15.63 35.56
N LEU A 23 5.88 15.37 34.82
CA LEU A 23 4.61 14.89 35.39
C LEU A 23 4.59 13.37 35.57
N ILE A 24 5.05 12.63 34.57
CA ILE A 24 4.91 11.16 34.54
C ILE A 24 6.25 10.42 34.50
N GLY A 25 7.37 11.12 34.41
CA GLY A 25 8.71 10.54 34.34
C GLY A 25 9.16 10.20 32.92
N GLU A 26 10.45 10.42 32.64
CA GLU A 26 11.08 10.19 31.33
C GLU A 26 10.82 8.77 30.74
N PRO A 27 10.91 7.67 31.52
CA PRO A 27 10.65 6.33 30.98
C PRO A 27 9.22 6.15 30.47
N PHE A 28 8.24 6.73 31.15
CA PHE A 28 6.83 6.64 30.75
C PHE A 28 6.53 7.47 29.51
N VAL A 29 7.16 8.65 29.37
CA VAL A 29 7.08 9.46 28.14
C VAL A 29 7.61 8.67 26.95
N LYS A 30 8.78 8.02 27.08
CA LYS A 30 9.38 7.17 26.03
C LYS A 30 8.44 6.04 25.60
N ILE A 31 7.85 5.31 26.56
CA ILE A 31 6.89 4.24 26.26
C ILE A 31 5.66 4.80 25.54
N LEU A 32 5.11 5.92 26.01
CA LEU A 32 3.94 6.54 25.41
C LEU A 32 4.19 6.90 23.95
N ILE A 33 5.31 7.55 23.65
CA ILE A 33 5.68 7.90 22.27
C ILE A 33 5.86 6.66 21.41
N PHE A 34 6.52 5.62 21.95
CA PHE A 34 6.71 4.37 21.22
C PHE A 34 5.36 3.71 20.87
N VAL A 35 4.44 3.60 21.84
CA VAL A 35 3.09 3.06 21.62
C VAL A 35 2.32 3.89 20.61
N LEU A 36 2.37 5.22 20.69
CA LEU A 36 1.74 6.10 19.70
C LEU A 36 2.31 5.89 18.30
N GLY A 37 3.63 5.73 18.17
CA GLY A 37 4.29 5.40 16.91
C GLY A 37 3.80 4.07 16.33
N LEU A 38 3.69 3.02 17.16
CA LEU A 38 3.14 1.73 16.74
C LEU A 38 1.67 1.83 16.30
N LEU A 39 0.86 2.61 17.01
CA LEU A 39 -0.54 2.83 16.65
C LEU A 39 -0.68 3.54 15.30
N ILE A 40 0.07 4.63 15.10
CA ILE A 40 0.07 5.38 13.83
C ILE A 40 0.52 4.46 12.69
N TYR A 41 1.61 3.70 12.89
CA TYR A 41 2.09 2.74 11.91
C TYR A 41 1.03 1.67 11.58
N GLY A 42 0.41 1.08 12.61
CA GLY A 42 -0.65 0.09 12.45
C GLY A 42 -1.84 0.60 11.65
N ILE A 43 -2.25 1.86 11.86
CA ILE A 43 -3.31 2.52 11.08
C ILE A 43 -2.90 2.66 9.61
N ILE A 44 -1.66 3.09 9.33
CA ILE A 44 -1.15 3.21 7.96
C ILE A 44 -1.14 1.85 7.26
N VAL A 45 -0.67 0.80 7.93
CA VAL A 45 -0.70 -0.57 7.39
C VAL A 45 -2.12 -1.04 7.15
N TRP A 46 -3.03 -0.72 8.07
CA TRP A 46 -4.44 -1.06 7.93
C TRP A 46 -5.06 -0.45 6.68
N GLU A 47 -4.87 0.85 6.46
CA GLU A 47 -5.33 1.56 5.26
C GLU A 47 -4.72 0.97 3.98
N PHE A 48 -3.42 0.67 4.02
CA PHE A 48 -2.69 0.03 2.92
C PHE A 48 -3.33 -1.29 2.50
N TYR A 49 -3.45 -2.25 3.43
CA TYR A 49 -3.92 -3.58 3.08
C TYR A 49 -5.43 -3.59 2.80
N SER A 50 -6.22 -2.84 3.57
CA SER A 50 -7.68 -2.80 3.47
C SER A 50 -8.13 -2.33 2.10
N THR A 51 -7.33 -1.49 1.46
CA THR A 51 -7.70 -0.94 0.16
C THR A 51 -7.14 -1.76 -0.99
N LEU A 52 -5.89 -2.25 -0.91
CA LEU A 52 -5.32 -3.09 -1.94
C LEU A 52 -6.00 -4.46 -2.08
N SER A 53 -6.53 -4.99 -0.98
CA SER A 53 -7.16 -6.32 -0.95
C SER A 53 -8.55 -6.37 -1.58
N LYS A 54 -9.22 -5.22 -1.72
CA LYS A 54 -10.55 -5.13 -2.32
C LYS A 54 -10.45 -5.30 -3.82
N ARG A 55 -11.26 -6.19 -4.39
CA ARG A 55 -11.34 -6.37 -5.85
C ARG A 55 -11.91 -5.13 -6.51
N ASP A 56 -13.03 -4.64 -6.00
CA ASP A 56 -13.79 -3.52 -6.54
C ASP A 56 -13.87 -2.37 -5.53
N LEU A 57 -13.13 -1.28 -5.78
CA LEU A 57 -13.20 -0.06 -4.95
C LEU A 57 -14.40 0.82 -5.30
N PHE A 58 -14.87 0.76 -6.55
CA PHE A 58 -15.97 1.57 -7.05
C PHE A 58 -17.13 0.66 -7.49
N LYS A 59 -18.29 0.82 -6.86
CA LYS A 59 -19.50 0.08 -7.22
C LYS A 59 -20.19 0.73 -8.42
N VAL A 60 -20.71 -0.08 -9.35
CA VAL A 60 -21.64 0.40 -10.38
C VAL A 60 -23.02 0.49 -9.75
N ASN A 61 -23.67 1.65 -9.86
CA ASN A 61 -25.01 1.87 -9.33
C ASN A 61 -26.05 1.74 -10.46
N LEU A 62 -26.31 0.53 -10.94
CA LEU A 62 -27.38 0.27 -11.91
C LEU A 62 -28.72 0.14 -11.18
N LYS A 63 -29.65 1.07 -11.44
CA LYS A 63 -31.02 1.02 -10.90
C LYS A 63 -31.99 0.35 -11.89
N PRO A 64 -32.97 -0.47 -11.44
CA PRO A 64 -33.85 -1.24 -12.33
C PRO A 64 -34.69 -0.44 -13.33
N TYR A 65 -34.92 0.85 -13.06
CA TYR A 65 -35.76 1.75 -13.88
C TYR A 65 -34.96 2.87 -14.57
N MET A 66 -33.66 2.67 -14.73
CA MET A 66 -32.75 3.65 -15.33
C MET A 66 -32.94 3.72 -16.86
N SER A 67 -32.98 4.93 -17.42
CA SER A 67 -33.03 5.09 -18.89
C SER A 67 -31.76 4.58 -19.56
N LYS A 68 -31.84 4.17 -20.84
CA LYS A 68 -30.67 3.70 -21.61
C LYS A 68 -29.51 4.70 -21.60
N LYS A 69 -29.80 6.01 -21.67
CA LYS A 69 -28.78 7.07 -21.60
C LYS A 69 -28.09 7.11 -20.23
N GLN A 70 -28.86 7.01 -19.14
CA GLN A 70 -28.31 6.98 -17.79
C GLN A 70 -27.47 5.71 -17.57
N MET A 71 -27.93 4.56 -18.07
CA MET A 71 -27.18 3.29 -18.00
C MET A 71 -25.83 3.40 -18.73
N LEU A 72 -25.82 3.95 -19.94
CA LEU A 72 -24.58 4.21 -20.69
C LEU A 72 -23.64 5.14 -19.93
N GLY A 73 -24.18 6.20 -19.31
CA GLY A 73 -23.40 7.13 -18.48
C GLY A 73 -22.71 6.43 -17.31
N GLU A 74 -23.42 5.58 -16.58
CA GLU A 74 -22.85 4.80 -15.46
C GLU A 74 -21.77 3.82 -15.92
N ILE A 75 -21.97 3.16 -17.07
CA ILE A 75 -20.97 2.25 -17.65
C ILE A 75 -19.70 3.01 -18.06
N ILE A 76 -19.85 4.15 -18.74
CA ILE A 76 -18.71 4.99 -19.14
C ILE A 76 -17.98 5.50 -17.89
N ALA A 77 -18.71 5.98 -16.88
CA ALA A 77 -18.12 6.42 -15.62
C ALA A 77 -17.36 5.29 -14.92
N PHE A 78 -17.90 4.08 -14.91
CA PHE A 78 -17.21 2.90 -14.38
C PHE A 78 -15.92 2.62 -15.15
N ILE A 79 -15.96 2.56 -16.49
CA ILE A 79 -14.78 2.33 -17.33
C ILE A 79 -13.71 3.38 -17.05
N LEU A 80 -14.07 4.66 -16.98
CA LEU A 80 -13.13 5.76 -16.70
C LEU A 80 -12.51 5.63 -15.29
N LYS A 81 -13.32 5.36 -14.27
CA LYS A 81 -12.83 5.16 -12.89
C LYS A 81 -11.81 4.03 -12.82
N TYR A 82 -12.06 2.93 -13.51
CA TYR A 82 -11.16 1.78 -13.48
C TYR A 82 -9.98 1.86 -14.45
N THR A 83 -10.06 2.71 -15.48
CA THR A 83 -8.92 2.97 -16.37
C THR A 83 -7.92 3.92 -15.74
N PHE A 84 -8.39 4.94 -15.02
CA PHE A 84 -7.55 6.03 -14.53
C PHE A 84 -7.42 6.04 -13.01
N LEU A 85 -8.53 6.18 -12.27
CA LEU A 85 -8.47 6.36 -10.81
C LEU A 85 -7.91 5.12 -10.12
N PHE A 86 -8.40 3.93 -10.51
CA PHE A 86 -8.00 2.69 -9.86
C PHE A 86 -6.49 2.38 -10.06
N PRO A 87 -5.90 2.47 -11.27
CA PRO A 87 -4.48 2.21 -11.46
C PRO A 87 -3.58 3.29 -10.85
N ILE A 88 -4.00 4.56 -10.85
CA ILE A 88 -3.30 5.63 -10.12
C ILE A 88 -3.27 5.31 -8.63
N TYR A 89 -4.41 4.89 -8.08
CA TYR A 89 -4.53 4.56 -6.68
C TYR A 89 -3.65 3.34 -6.30
N THR A 90 -3.64 2.30 -7.13
CA THR A 90 -2.74 1.14 -6.97
C THR A 90 -1.28 1.54 -7.11
N PHE A 91 -0.98 2.47 -8.01
CA PHE A 91 0.37 2.99 -8.22
C PHE A 91 0.88 3.79 -7.00
N ILE A 92 0.03 4.60 -6.35
CA ILE A 92 0.38 5.28 -5.09
C ILE A 92 0.77 4.26 -4.02
N TRP A 93 0.00 3.18 -3.88
CA TRP A 93 0.35 2.13 -2.93
C TRP A 93 1.60 1.34 -3.31
N PHE A 94 1.85 1.15 -4.61
CA PHE A 94 3.12 0.63 -5.09
C PHE A 94 4.30 1.50 -4.66
N LEU A 95 4.19 2.84 -4.75
CA LEU A 95 5.24 3.75 -4.27
C LEU A 95 5.44 3.60 -2.76
N ILE A 96 4.37 3.56 -1.98
CA ILE A 96 4.43 3.38 -0.51
C ILE A 96 5.11 2.05 -0.15
N LEU A 97 4.75 0.97 -0.84
CA LEU A 97 5.39 -0.33 -0.63
C LEU A 97 6.87 -0.30 -1.04
N SER A 98 7.21 0.38 -2.13
CA SER A 98 8.60 0.57 -2.56
C SER A 98 9.41 1.29 -1.51
N LEU A 99 8.82 2.30 -0.85
CA LEU A 99 9.44 2.95 0.29
C LEU A 99 9.64 1.97 1.45
N PHE A 100 8.64 1.17 1.82
CA PHE A 100 8.80 0.15 2.87
C PHE A 100 9.94 -0.83 2.58
N ILE A 101 10.04 -1.33 1.35
CA ILE A 101 11.13 -2.23 0.95
C ILE A 101 12.47 -1.50 0.88
N LEU A 102 12.50 -0.24 0.46
CA LEU A 102 13.69 0.60 0.48
C LEU A 102 14.24 0.73 1.89
N PHE A 103 13.39 1.03 2.88
CA PHE A 103 13.77 1.05 4.30
C PHE A 103 14.26 -0.32 4.78
N LEU A 104 13.66 -1.42 4.29
CA LEU A 104 14.04 -2.79 4.66
C LEU A 104 15.32 -3.28 3.96
N SER A 105 15.70 -2.67 2.84
CA SER A 105 16.80 -3.17 2.04
C SER A 105 18.14 -2.68 2.57
N LYS A 106 19.05 -3.60 2.90
CA LYS A 106 20.48 -3.26 3.08
C LYS A 106 21.20 -3.30 1.74
N SER A 107 21.06 -4.40 0.99
CA SER A 107 21.84 -4.70 -0.21
C SER A 107 21.11 -4.52 -1.54
N LEU A 108 19.77 -4.45 -1.56
CA LEU A 108 19.04 -4.36 -2.82
C LEU A 108 19.30 -3.02 -3.52
N VAL A 109 19.50 -3.09 -4.85
CA VAL A 109 19.53 -1.91 -5.71
C VAL A 109 18.12 -1.42 -6.00
N LEU A 110 17.98 -0.18 -6.48
CA LEU A 110 16.68 0.46 -6.67
C LEU A 110 15.78 -0.34 -7.63
N GLU A 111 16.34 -0.89 -8.69
CA GLU A 111 15.62 -1.70 -9.69
C GLU A 111 14.99 -2.94 -9.05
N GLU A 112 15.72 -3.62 -8.16
CA GLU A 112 15.24 -4.80 -7.44
C GLU A 112 14.12 -4.44 -6.46
N ILE A 113 14.26 -3.31 -5.75
CA ILE A 113 13.22 -2.80 -4.83
C ILE A 113 11.93 -2.58 -5.62
N LEU A 114 11.99 -1.85 -6.73
CA LEU A 114 10.83 -1.56 -7.57
C LEU A 114 10.22 -2.84 -8.16
N LEU A 115 11.06 -3.80 -8.57
CA LEU A 115 10.62 -5.09 -9.10
C LEU A 115 9.86 -5.90 -8.06
N VAL A 116 10.39 -6.01 -6.84
CA VAL A 116 9.73 -6.73 -5.74
C VAL A 116 8.43 -6.03 -5.37
N SER A 117 8.43 -4.70 -5.29
CA SER A 117 7.23 -3.92 -4.97
C SER A 117 6.13 -4.10 -6.01
N ILE A 118 6.44 -3.96 -7.31
CA ILE A 118 5.42 -4.14 -8.34
C ILE A 118 4.96 -5.60 -8.41
N GLY A 119 5.86 -6.56 -8.18
CA GLY A 119 5.53 -7.98 -8.09
C GLY A 119 4.53 -8.27 -6.98
N LEU A 120 4.76 -7.74 -5.77
CA LEU A 120 3.87 -7.95 -4.64
C LEU A 120 2.52 -7.24 -4.83
N ILE A 121 2.52 -6.02 -5.38
CA ILE A 121 1.27 -5.32 -5.73
C ILE A 121 0.49 -6.13 -6.74
N SER A 122 1.15 -6.64 -7.78
CA SER A 122 0.52 -7.47 -8.80
C SER A 122 -0.05 -8.76 -8.22
N PHE A 123 0.70 -9.42 -7.35
CA PHE A 123 0.27 -10.63 -6.66
C PHE A 123 -0.95 -10.35 -5.78
N THR A 124 -0.94 -9.27 -5.02
CA THR A 124 -2.06 -8.82 -4.19
C THR A 124 -3.30 -8.54 -5.03
N ARG A 125 -3.14 -7.83 -6.16
CA ARG A 125 -4.25 -7.54 -7.08
C ARG A 125 -4.82 -8.82 -7.67
N ALA A 126 -3.98 -9.72 -8.17
CA ALA A 126 -4.44 -11.01 -8.69
C ALA A 126 -5.16 -11.83 -7.61
N ALA A 127 -4.64 -11.84 -6.39
CA ALA A 127 -5.27 -12.50 -5.25
C ALA A 127 -6.64 -11.90 -4.92
N ALA A 128 -6.84 -10.58 -5.06
CA ALA A 128 -8.13 -9.94 -4.77
C ALA A 128 -9.25 -10.44 -5.72
N TYR A 129 -8.90 -10.77 -6.98
CA TYR A 129 -9.82 -11.40 -7.92
C TYR A 129 -10.11 -12.88 -7.63
N TYR A 130 -9.26 -13.53 -6.83
CA TYR A 130 -9.47 -14.89 -6.34
C TYR A 130 -10.24 -14.92 -5.01
N LYS A 131 -9.68 -14.30 -3.97
CA LYS A 131 -10.25 -14.17 -2.62
C LYS A 131 -9.65 -12.94 -1.92
N GLU A 132 -10.49 -11.97 -1.52
CA GLU A 132 -10.02 -10.72 -0.90
C GLU A 132 -9.29 -10.94 0.43
N GLU A 133 -9.67 -11.96 1.21
CA GLU A 133 -8.96 -12.33 2.45
C GLU A 133 -7.50 -12.72 2.17
N LEU A 134 -7.24 -13.49 1.12
CA LEU A 134 -5.88 -13.87 0.72
C LEU A 134 -5.07 -12.64 0.32
N ALA A 135 -5.68 -11.73 -0.45
CA ALA A 135 -5.04 -10.48 -0.84
C ALA A 135 -4.70 -9.61 0.39
N ALA A 136 -5.61 -9.56 1.38
CA ALA A 136 -5.38 -8.83 2.61
C ALA A 136 -4.18 -9.40 3.39
N ASP A 137 -4.07 -10.72 3.46
CA ASP A 137 -2.96 -11.36 4.17
C ASP A 137 -1.62 -11.13 3.47
N ILE A 138 -1.58 -11.23 2.13
CA ILE A 138 -0.38 -10.93 1.34
C ILE A 138 0.06 -9.47 1.52
N ALA A 139 -0.87 -8.52 1.43
CA ALA A 139 -0.57 -7.09 1.49
C ALA A 139 0.02 -6.65 2.83
N LYS A 140 -0.34 -7.33 3.93
CA LYS A 140 0.16 -7.01 5.28
C LYS A 140 1.59 -7.49 5.53
N ILE A 141 2.07 -8.52 4.83
CA ILE A 141 3.33 -9.21 5.17
C ILE A 141 4.50 -8.24 5.21
N ILE A 142 4.73 -7.46 4.14
CA ILE A 142 5.90 -6.58 4.06
C ILE A 142 5.85 -5.43 5.07
N PRO A 143 4.75 -4.66 5.19
CA PRO A 143 4.68 -3.62 6.21
C PRO A 143 4.83 -4.18 7.63
N LEU A 144 4.15 -5.29 7.97
CA LEU A 144 4.28 -5.86 9.32
C LEU A 144 5.68 -6.42 9.58
N SER A 145 6.35 -6.98 8.57
CA SER A 145 7.74 -7.43 8.69
C SER A 145 8.70 -6.27 8.95
N LEU A 146 8.48 -5.13 8.28
CA LEU A 146 9.24 -3.90 8.52
C LEU A 146 9.07 -3.44 9.98
N LEU A 147 7.85 -3.44 10.50
CA LEU A 147 7.58 -3.10 11.90
C LEU A 147 8.25 -4.08 12.87
N ALA A 148 8.18 -5.37 12.60
CA ALA A 148 8.80 -6.39 13.45
C ALA A 148 10.32 -6.19 13.52
N ILE A 149 10.97 -5.93 12.38
CA ILE A 149 12.42 -5.66 12.31
C ILE A 149 12.74 -4.34 13.01
N PHE A 150 11.92 -3.31 12.84
CA PHE A 150 12.08 -2.04 13.56
C PHE A 150 12.08 -2.19 15.07
N ILE A 151 11.16 -3.01 15.61
CA ILE A 151 11.05 -3.25 17.05
C ILE A 151 12.22 -4.10 17.57
N THR A 152 12.71 -5.05 16.78
CA THR A 152 13.66 -6.09 17.24
C THR A 152 15.12 -5.77 16.96
N ASP A 153 15.43 -5.12 15.83
CA ASP A 153 16.77 -4.67 15.47
C ASP A 153 16.74 -3.24 14.92
N PRO A 154 16.68 -2.24 15.82
CA PRO A 154 16.90 -0.83 15.50
C PRO A 154 18.09 -0.49 14.61
N ALA A 155 19.20 -1.21 14.82
CA ALA A 155 20.46 -0.97 14.12
C ALA A 155 20.41 -1.49 12.68
N PHE A 156 19.36 -2.22 12.32
CA PHE A 156 19.08 -2.62 10.95
C PHE A 156 18.96 -1.41 10.01
N PHE A 157 18.43 -0.28 10.50
CA PHE A 157 18.20 0.92 9.70
C PHE A 157 19.37 1.91 9.82
N SER A 158 20.02 2.20 8.70
CA SER A 158 21.05 3.24 8.60
C SER A 158 20.44 4.51 8.02
N PHE A 159 20.37 5.58 8.82
CA PHE A 159 19.83 6.87 8.39
C PHE A 159 20.51 7.40 7.12
N GLU A 160 21.84 7.34 7.06
CA GLU A 160 22.61 7.83 5.91
C GLU A 160 22.33 7.01 4.64
N SER A 161 22.31 5.68 4.75
CA SER A 161 21.99 4.80 3.62
C SER A 161 20.57 5.01 3.12
N THR A 162 19.61 5.20 4.02
CA THR A 162 18.21 5.42 3.69
C THR A 162 18.02 6.72 2.92
N ILE A 163 18.66 7.82 3.36
CA ILE A 163 18.58 9.11 2.64
C ILE A 163 19.17 8.99 1.24
N LYS A 164 20.35 8.36 1.08
CA LYS A 164 20.95 8.14 -0.26
C LYS A 164 20.03 7.34 -1.18
N LYS A 165 19.38 6.29 -0.66
CA LYS A 165 18.42 5.49 -1.45
C LYS A 165 17.17 6.29 -1.79
N LEU A 166 16.68 7.12 -0.87
CA LEU A 166 15.54 8.00 -1.10
C LEU A 166 15.83 9.03 -2.21
N ASP A 167 17.03 9.63 -2.21
CA ASP A 167 17.46 10.55 -3.27
C ASP A 167 17.51 9.85 -4.64
N ALA A 168 18.03 8.62 -4.69
CA ALA A 168 18.05 7.81 -5.91
C ALA A 168 16.62 7.47 -6.38
N PHE A 169 15.71 7.15 -5.46
CA PHE A 169 14.30 6.89 -5.74
C PHE A 169 13.62 8.12 -6.34
N ILE A 170 13.79 9.30 -5.74
CA ILE A 170 13.21 10.56 -6.22
C ILE A 170 13.79 10.92 -7.59
N SER A 171 15.11 10.79 -7.77
CA SER A 171 15.78 11.09 -9.05
C SER A 171 15.31 10.19 -10.18
N SER A 172 14.93 8.95 -9.86
CA SER A 172 14.44 7.95 -10.83
C SER A 172 12.93 8.02 -11.06
N PHE A 173 12.22 8.94 -10.41
CA PHE A 173 10.75 9.03 -10.46
C PHE A 173 10.16 9.05 -11.89
N PRO A 174 10.74 9.76 -12.88
CA PRO A 174 10.23 9.69 -14.25
C PRO A 174 10.25 8.28 -14.86
N GLY A 175 11.26 7.46 -14.51
CA GLY A 175 11.33 6.06 -14.92
C GLY A 175 10.31 5.18 -14.22
N ILE A 176 10.03 5.48 -12.94
CA ILE A 176 9.05 4.77 -12.11
C ILE A 176 7.63 4.94 -12.67
N LEU A 177 7.32 6.05 -13.33
CA LEU A 177 6.00 6.26 -13.98
C LEU A 177 5.66 5.20 -15.04
N LYS A 178 6.65 4.50 -15.61
CA LYS A 178 6.39 3.39 -16.56
C LYS A 178 5.62 2.25 -15.90
N PHE A 179 5.76 2.04 -14.58
CA PHE A 179 5.00 1.05 -13.84
C PHE A 179 3.50 1.39 -13.74
N LEU A 180 3.10 2.66 -13.94
CA LEU A 180 1.68 3.04 -14.02
C LEU A 180 1.02 2.41 -15.25
N LEU A 181 1.69 2.37 -16.40
CA LEU A 181 1.17 1.71 -17.59
C LEU A 181 0.98 0.21 -17.35
N PHE A 182 1.92 -0.39 -16.63
CA PHE A 182 1.82 -1.79 -16.21
C PHE A 182 0.63 -2.03 -15.27
N THR A 183 0.39 -1.17 -14.26
CA THR A 183 -0.77 -1.34 -13.36
C THR A 183 -2.10 -1.18 -14.10
N ILE A 184 -2.18 -0.28 -15.08
CA ILE A 184 -3.35 -0.14 -15.96
C ILE A 184 -3.58 -1.44 -16.73
N ALA A 185 -2.55 -1.96 -17.40
CA ALA A 185 -2.65 -3.18 -18.19
C ALA A 185 -3.04 -4.39 -17.33
N LEU A 186 -2.40 -4.56 -16.18
CA LEU A 186 -2.69 -5.64 -15.24
C LEU A 186 -4.15 -5.61 -14.77
N GLU A 187 -4.65 -4.45 -14.35
CA GLU A 187 -6.02 -4.32 -13.84
C GLU A 187 -7.04 -4.72 -14.92
N TRP A 188 -6.83 -4.29 -16.17
CA TRP A 188 -7.71 -4.66 -17.28
C TRP A 188 -7.67 -6.15 -17.59
N ILE A 189 -6.48 -6.76 -17.60
CA ILE A 189 -6.32 -8.21 -17.79
C ILE A 189 -7.13 -8.96 -16.72
N LEU A 190 -6.96 -8.61 -15.44
CA LEU A 190 -7.66 -9.26 -14.34
C LEU A 190 -9.18 -9.10 -14.44
N ARG A 191 -9.67 -7.92 -14.82
CA ARG A 191 -11.11 -7.66 -15.04
C ARG A 191 -11.69 -8.50 -16.16
N ILE A 192 -10.99 -8.60 -17.29
CA ILE A 192 -11.42 -9.41 -18.44
C ILE A 192 -11.49 -10.88 -18.05
N LEU A 193 -10.46 -11.40 -17.37
CA LEU A 193 -10.43 -12.78 -16.89
C LEU A 193 -11.58 -13.07 -15.91
N TYR A 194 -11.86 -12.15 -14.99
CA TYR A 194 -12.95 -12.29 -14.04
C TYR A 194 -14.32 -12.24 -14.72
N ALA A 195 -14.53 -11.34 -15.68
CA ALA A 195 -15.76 -11.27 -16.47
C ALA A 195 -15.98 -12.56 -17.29
N ALA A 196 -14.93 -13.10 -17.90
CA ALA A 196 -14.99 -14.36 -18.64
C ALA A 196 -15.38 -15.53 -17.71
N LYS A 197 -14.76 -15.63 -16.52
CA LYS A 197 -15.11 -16.63 -15.51
C LYS A 197 -16.59 -16.57 -15.13
N LEU A 198 -17.12 -15.38 -14.84
CA LEU A 198 -18.54 -15.18 -14.49
C LEU A 198 -19.49 -15.56 -15.62
N GLY A 199 -19.15 -15.25 -16.88
CA GLY A 199 -19.94 -15.62 -18.05
C GLY A 199 -20.08 -17.14 -18.19
N ILE A 200 -19.00 -17.89 -17.96
CA ILE A 200 -18.99 -19.35 -18.00
C ILE A 200 -19.85 -19.94 -16.87
N THR A 201 -19.70 -19.44 -15.64
CA THR A 201 -20.47 -19.95 -14.49
C THR A 201 -21.96 -19.67 -14.62
N ARG A 202 -22.37 -18.49 -15.12
CA ARG A 202 -23.79 -18.18 -15.36
C ARG A 202 -24.42 -19.13 -16.38
N LYS A 203 -23.72 -19.46 -17.47
CA LYS A 203 -24.23 -20.38 -18.50
C LYS A 203 -24.53 -21.78 -17.94
N LYS A 204 -23.75 -22.26 -16.96
CA LYS A 204 -23.94 -23.57 -16.32
C LYS A 204 -25.20 -23.68 -15.46
N ASN A 205 -25.70 -22.58 -14.91
CA ASN A 205 -26.84 -22.59 -13.99
C ASN A 205 -28.22 -22.50 -14.69
N PHE A 206 -28.25 -22.29 -16.02
CA PHE A 206 -29.49 -22.23 -16.82
C PHE A 206 -29.71 -23.49 -17.71
N SER A 207 -28.97 -24.57 -17.47
CA SER A 207 -29.06 -25.82 -18.25
C SER A 207 -29.70 -26.99 -17.50
N TYR A 208 -30.60 -26.70 -16.55
CA TYR A 208 -31.41 -27.71 -15.85
C TYR A 208 -32.89 -27.38 -16.01
#